data_AF-A0A914KHC3-F1
#
_entry.id   AF-A0A914KHC3-F1
#
_cell.length_a   1.000
_cell.length_b   1.000
_cell.length_c   1.000
_cell.angle_alpha   90.00
_cell.angle_beta   90.00
_cell.angle_gamma   90.00
#
_symmetry.space_group_name_H-M   'P 1'
#
loop_
_entity.id
_entity.type
_entity.pdbx_description
1 polymer ?
#
loop_
_entity_poly.entity_id
_entity_poly.type
_entity_poly.pdbx_seq_one_letter_code
_entity_poly.pdbx_strand_id
1 'polypeptide(L)'
;MGLEVVGVCFGRRGCDDACYNRSLETHMFYLALENNICHNYVTEKFWNSLRSLTVPVVFSRSIFEGMDVPSNAFIALEDFKSVNEFVAHLKALQNDTERYLK
;
A
#
# COMPACT_ATOMS: atom_id res chain seq x y z
N MET A 1 3.32 -5.47 14.42
CA MET A 1 3.59 -4.74 13.15
C MET A 1 5.08 -4.44 13.01
N GLY A 2 5.69 -4.97 11.93
CA GLY A 2 7.04 -4.62 11.48
C GLY A 2 6.99 -4.14 10.03
N LEU A 3 8.03 -3.45 9.56
CA LEU A 3 8.16 -2.98 8.18
C LEU A 3 9.28 -3.78 7.50
N GLU A 4 8.93 -4.49 6.43
CA GLU A 4 9.92 -5.05 5.52
C GLU A 4 10.30 -3.99 4.47
N VAL A 5 11.60 -3.82 4.24
CA VAL A 5 12.13 -2.92 3.22
C VAL A 5 12.95 -3.74 2.24
N VAL A 6 12.58 -3.65 0.96
CA VAL A 6 13.18 -4.42 -0.12
C VAL A 6 13.53 -3.48 -1.28
N GLY A 7 14.58 -3.82 -2.04
CA GLY A 7 14.99 -3.06 -3.21
C GLY A 7 16.21 -2.16 -2.99
N VAL A 8 16.78 -1.72 -4.10
CA VAL A 8 18.09 -1.05 -4.14
C VAL A 8 18.05 0.40 -3.64
N CYS A 9 16.88 1.05 -3.65
CA CYS A 9 16.71 2.42 -3.15
C CYS A 9 17.13 2.59 -1.68
N PHE A 10 17.20 1.49 -0.92
CA PHE A 10 17.60 1.48 0.50
C PHE A 10 18.96 0.80 0.74
N GLY A 11 19.80 0.70 -0.30
CA GLY A 11 21.11 0.03 -0.20
C GLY A 11 21.02 -1.48 0.09
N ARG A 12 19.85 -2.09 -0.13
CA ARG A 12 19.63 -3.53 0.00
C ARG A 12 19.82 -4.24 -1.33
N ARG A 13 19.92 -5.57 -1.29
CA ARG A 13 19.96 -6.40 -2.51
C ARG A 13 18.71 -6.13 -3.36
N GLY A 14 18.91 -6.16 -4.68
CA GLY A 14 17.80 -6.14 -5.63
C GLY A 14 16.83 -7.29 -5.38
N CYS A 15 15.58 -7.09 -5.79
CA CYS A 15 14.50 -8.04 -5.64
C CYS A 15 13.99 -8.32 -7.05
N ASP A 16 14.08 -9.58 -7.46
CA ASP A 16 13.51 -10.06 -8.73
C ASP A 16 12.00 -10.25 -8.58
N ASP A 17 11.34 -10.67 -9.66
CA ASP A 17 9.88 -10.84 -9.68
C ASP A 17 9.40 -11.88 -8.65
N ALA A 18 10.17 -12.94 -8.44
CA ALA A 18 9.84 -13.99 -7.46
C ALA A 18 9.90 -13.46 -6.02
N CYS A 19 10.93 -12.67 -5.71
CA CYS A 19 11.03 -11.95 -4.46
C CYS A 19 9.87 -10.94 -4.29
N TYR A 20 9.55 -10.16 -5.31
CA TYR A 20 8.51 -9.13 -5.27
C TYR A 20 7.13 -9.72 -5.01
N ASN A 21 6.76 -10.75 -5.78
CA ASN A 21 5.47 -11.44 -5.63
C ASN A 21 5.33 -12.08 -4.25
N ARG A 22 6.40 -12.73 -3.75
CA ARG A 22 6.41 -13.29 -2.39
C ARG A 22 6.20 -12.19 -1.34
N SER A 23 6.87 -11.05 -1.46
CA SER A 23 6.69 -9.95 -0.51
C SER A 23 5.25 -9.44 -0.53
N LEU A 24 4.60 -9.30 -1.68
CA LEU A 24 3.18 -8.94 -1.72
C LEU A 24 2.30 -9.97 -1.02
N GLU A 25 2.39 -11.25 -1.41
CA GLU A 25 1.52 -12.33 -0.91
C GLU A 25 1.63 -12.60 0.60
N THR A 26 2.75 -12.23 1.22
CA THR A 26 3.03 -12.47 2.64
C THR A 26 2.72 -11.28 3.54
N HIS A 27 2.23 -10.18 2.99
CA HIS A 27 1.96 -8.94 3.74
C HIS A 27 0.50 -8.50 3.61
N MET A 28 -0.03 -7.94 4.71
CA MET A 28 -1.37 -7.34 4.74
C MET A 28 -1.44 -6.00 4.01
N PHE A 29 -0.33 -5.24 4.04
CA PHE A 29 -0.25 -3.90 3.48
C PHE A 29 0.98 -3.76 2.59
N TYR A 30 0.83 -3.06 1.47
CA TYR A 30 1.93 -2.70 0.58
C TYR A 30 1.97 -1.18 0.40
N LEU A 31 3.14 -0.56 0.63
CA LEU A 31 3.35 0.86 0.36
C LEU A 31 3.44 1.08 -1.17
N ALA A 32 2.29 1.19 -1.82
CA ALA A 32 2.12 1.46 -3.25
C ALA A 32 2.30 2.96 -3.55
N LEU A 33 3.43 3.53 -3.12
CA LEU A 33 3.74 4.94 -3.33
C LEU A 33 4.28 5.14 -4.75
N GLU A 34 3.64 6.05 -5.48
CA GLU A 34 4.13 6.45 -6.79
C GLU A 34 5.30 7.41 -6.67
N ASN A 35 6.14 7.42 -7.72
CA ASN A 35 7.35 8.24 -7.75
C ASN A 35 7.04 9.75 -7.70
N ASN A 36 5.82 10.14 -8.10
CA ASN A 36 5.30 11.50 -8.06
C ASN A 36 3.81 11.48 -7.71
N ILE A 37 3.31 12.55 -7.09
CA ILE A 37 1.88 12.73 -6.81
C ILE A 37 1.27 13.46 -8.01
N CYS A 38 0.56 12.73 -8.87
CA CYS A 38 -0.06 13.28 -10.07
C CYS A 38 -1.44 12.66 -10.29
N HIS A 39 -2.39 13.49 -10.73
CA HIS A 39 -3.73 13.05 -11.09
C HIS A 39 -3.68 11.93 -12.14
N ASN A 40 -4.40 10.84 -11.91
CA ASN A 40 -4.45 9.64 -12.76
C ASN A 40 -3.11 8.92 -12.97
N TYR A 41 -2.07 9.25 -12.20
CA TYR A 41 -0.80 8.53 -12.26
C TYR A 41 -0.84 7.35 -11.28
N VAL A 42 -1.43 6.24 -11.72
CA VAL A 42 -1.55 4.98 -10.96
C VAL A 42 -0.96 3.83 -11.78
N THR A 43 0.10 3.21 -11.28
CA THR A 43 0.92 2.24 -12.01
C THR A 43 0.80 0.82 -11.46
N GLU A 44 1.70 -0.08 -11.88
CA GLU A 44 1.74 -1.47 -11.45
C GLU A 44 1.75 -1.65 -9.93
N LYS A 45 2.30 -0.70 -9.16
CA LYS A 45 2.41 -0.82 -7.70
C LYS A 45 1.05 -1.03 -7.05
N PHE A 46 0.06 -0.23 -7.43
CA PHE A 46 -1.31 -0.32 -6.91
C PHE A 46 -2.03 -1.57 -7.43
N TRP A 47 -1.93 -1.83 -8.73
CA TRP A 47 -2.66 -2.95 -9.35
C TRP A 47 -2.08 -4.32 -8.96
N ASN A 48 -0.77 -4.42 -8.72
CA ASN A 48 -0.13 -5.64 -8.25
C ASN A 48 -0.56 -5.99 -6.83
N SER A 49 -0.62 -5.02 -5.92
CA SER A 49 -1.08 -5.31 -4.55
C SER A 49 -2.51 -5.81 -4.53
N LEU A 50 -3.42 -5.21 -5.31
CA LEU A 50 -4.79 -5.70 -5.43
C LEU A 50 -4.86 -7.13 -5.98
N ARG A 51 -4.06 -7.44 -7.01
CA ARG A 51 -3.96 -8.80 -7.58
C ARG A 51 -3.44 -9.83 -6.58
N SER A 52 -2.57 -9.42 -5.67
CA SER A 52 -2.01 -10.25 -4.60
C SER A 52 -2.86 -10.27 -3.32
N LEU A 53 -4.06 -9.66 -3.32
CA LEU A 53 -4.95 -9.55 -2.16
C LEU A 53 -4.30 -8.80 -0.97
N THR A 54 -3.39 -7.89 -1.27
CA THR A 54 -2.69 -7.03 -0.33
C THR A 54 -3.28 -5.63 -0.40
N VAL A 55 -3.60 -5.02 0.75
CA VAL A 55 -4.18 -3.67 0.76
C VAL A 55 -3.13 -2.62 0.36
N PRO A 56 -3.32 -1.88 -0.74
CA PRO A 56 -2.42 -0.78 -1.10
C PRO A 56 -2.54 0.38 -0.12
N VAL A 57 -1.38 0.88 0.31
CA VAL A 57 -1.24 2.17 0.98
C VAL A 57 -0.65 3.15 -0.03
N VAL A 58 -1.44 4.15 -0.40
CA VAL A 58 -1.09 5.19 -1.37
C VAL A 58 -0.81 6.51 -0.66
N PHE A 59 -0.22 7.48 -1.37
CA PHE A 59 0.01 8.80 -0.78
C PHE A 59 -1.29 9.61 -0.62
N SER A 60 -2.06 9.75 -1.71
CA SER A 60 -3.22 10.64 -1.79
C SER A 60 -4.40 9.97 -2.49
N ARG A 61 -5.63 10.30 -2.08
CA ARG A 61 -6.87 9.91 -2.75
C ARG A 61 -7.07 10.65 -4.08
N SER A 62 -6.57 11.89 -4.16
CA SER A 62 -6.74 12.74 -5.35
C SER A 62 -6.13 12.14 -6.62
N ILE A 63 -5.16 11.23 -6.50
CA ILE A 63 -4.56 10.55 -7.67
C ILE A 63 -5.56 9.63 -8.39
N PHE A 64 -6.65 9.23 -7.72
CA PHE A 64 -7.72 8.38 -8.25
C PHE A 64 -8.97 9.15 -8.69
N GLU A 65 -8.95 10.48 -8.66
CA GLU A 65 -10.12 11.28 -9.09
C GLU A 65 -10.53 10.96 -10.54
N GLY A 66 -11.81 10.68 -10.76
CA GLY A 66 -12.31 10.28 -12.07
C GLY A 66 -11.97 8.84 -12.49
N MET A 67 -11.33 8.05 -11.61
CA MET A 67 -11.16 6.61 -11.79
C MET A 67 -12.27 5.84 -11.06
N ASP A 68 -12.69 4.70 -11.62
CA ASP A 68 -13.68 3.81 -11.00
C ASP A 68 -13.01 2.86 -9.99
N VAL A 69 -12.36 3.45 -8.97
CA VAL A 69 -11.70 2.71 -7.89
C VAL A 69 -12.48 2.96 -6.59
N PRO A 70 -13.02 1.92 -5.93
CA PRO A 70 -13.74 2.07 -4.67
C PRO A 70 -12.85 2.72 -3.60
N SER A 71 -13.40 3.69 -2.86
CA SER A 71 -12.64 4.46 -1.86
C SER A 71 -12.15 3.62 -0.67
N ASN A 72 -12.73 2.43 -0.45
CA ASN A 72 -12.33 1.46 0.56
C ASN A 72 -11.31 0.43 0.03
N ALA A 73 -10.97 0.44 -1.26
CA ALA A 73 -10.00 -0.51 -1.82
C ALA A 73 -8.55 -0.21 -1.42
N PHE A 74 -8.29 0.93 -0.77
CA PHE A 74 -6.96 1.38 -0.42
C PHE A 74 -6.97 2.32 0.80
N ILE A 75 -5.79 2.49 1.39
CA ILE A 75 -5.56 3.42 2.50
C ILE A 75 -4.71 4.57 1.98
N ALA A 76 -5.17 5.81 2.13
CA ALA A 76 -4.37 6.99 1.77
C ALA A 76 -3.66 7.55 3.00
N LEU A 77 -2.35 7.82 2.88
CA LEU A 77 -1.56 8.39 3.97
C LEU A 77 -2.06 9.79 4.38
N GLU A 78 -2.55 10.58 3.43
CA GLU A 78 -3.07 11.92 3.70
C GLU A 78 -4.34 11.95 4.54
N ASP A 79 -5.05 10.81 4.70
CA ASP A 79 -6.25 10.73 5.54
C ASP A 79 -5.92 10.91 7.03
N PHE A 80 -4.65 10.79 7.42
CA PHE A 80 -4.21 10.80 8.80
C PHE A 80 -3.46 12.09 9.14
N LYS A 81 -3.68 12.64 10.34
CA LYS A 81 -3.03 13.88 10.80
C LYS A 81 -1.55 13.68 11.12
N SER A 82 -1.12 12.43 11.32
CA SER A 82 0.27 12.08 11.61
C SER A 82 0.59 10.64 11.22
N VAL A 83 1.87 10.36 11.04
CA VAL A 83 2.38 8.99 10.83
C VAL A 83 2.01 8.07 12.01
N ASN A 84 1.97 8.60 13.24
CA ASN A 84 1.59 7.82 14.42
C ASN A 84 0.11 7.37 14.36
N GLU A 85 -0.78 8.24 13.89
CA GLU A 85 -2.19 7.92 13.71
C GLU A 85 -2.38 6.88 12.60
N PHE A 86 -1.68 7.04 11.47
CA PHE A 86 -1.64 6.04 10.39
C PHE A 86 -1.16 4.67 10.89
N VAL A 87 -0.04 4.64 11.64
CA VAL A 87 0.52 3.42 12.23
C VAL A 87 -0.47 2.78 13.21
N ALA A 88 -1.18 3.58 14.01
CA ALA A 88 -2.20 3.09 14.92
C ALA A 88 -3.39 2.46 14.17
N HIS A 89 -3.80 3.08 13.05
CA HIS A 89 -4.85 2.55 12.19
C HIS A 89 -4.46 1.18 11.58
N LEU A 90 -3.25 1.05 11.02
CA LEU A 90 -2.77 -0.22 10.48
C LEU A 90 -2.69 -1.32 11.55
N LYS A 91 -2.25 -0.97 12.77
CA LYS A 91 -2.23 -1.91 13.91
C LYS A 91 -3.64 -2.36 14.32
N ALA A 92 -4.61 -1.46 14.29
CA ALA A 92 -6.00 -1.80 14.58
C ALA A 92 -6.55 -2.78 13.53
N LEU A 93 -6.30 -2.55 12.24
CA LEU A 93 -6.69 -3.47 11.16
C LEU A 93 -5.97 -4.83 11.24
N GLN A 94 -4.68 -4.83 11.58
CA GLN A 94 -3.91 -6.08 11.76
C GLN A 94 -4.50 -6.98 12.86
N ASN A 95 -5.13 -6.39 13.87
CA ASN A 95 -5.72 -7.12 14.99
C ASN A 95 -7.22 -7.43 14.82
N ASP A 96 -7.84 -7.01 13.71
CA ASP A 96 -9.27 -7.15 13.44
C ASP A 96 -9.49 -7.61 11.99
N THR A 97 -9.55 -8.94 11.82
CA THR A 97 -9.70 -9.58 10.51
C THR A 97 -11.01 -9.19 9.82
N GLU A 98 -12.11 -9.02 10.56
CA GLU A 98 -13.38 -8.61 9.96
C GLU A 98 -13.29 -7.21 9.37
N ARG A 99 -12.64 -6.30 10.09
CA ARG A 99 -12.44 -4.93 9.60
C ARG A 99 -11.44 -4.87 8.45
N TYR A 100 -10.42 -5.72 8.45
CA TYR A 100 -9.46 -5.81 7.33
C TYR A 100 -10.11 -6.31 6.02
N LEU A 101 -11.11 -7.19 6.11
CA LEU A 101 -11.78 -7.77 4.93
C LEU A 101 -12.95 -6.92 4.37
N LYS A 102 -13.27 -5.78 4.97
CA LYS A 102 -14.35 -4.86 4.55
C LYS A 102 -13.82 -3.71 3.71
#